data_AF-A0A7Y8MGG9-F1
#
_entry.id   AF-A0A7Y8MGG9-F1
#
_cell.length_a   1.000
_cell.length_b   1.000
_cell.length_c   1.000
_cell.angle_alpha   90.00
_cell.angle_beta   90.00
_cell.angle_gamma   90.00
#
_symmetry.space_group_name_H-M   'P 1'
#
loop_
_entity.id
_entity.type
_entity.pdbx_description
1 polymer ?
#
loop_
_entity_poly.entity_id
_entity_poly.type
_entity_poly.pdbx_seq_one_letter_code
_entity_poly.pdbx_strand_id
1 'polypeptide(L)'
;MAQAAHHDEHGEYHHGGQEIADQKETFHGFLVATVWGCALIAMSVALLTLAFAMQLGWFAGLAAYVAIGVVAGLVFRLPGVWWALLIASTVLLGLGGIVAPLLAGLMG
;
A
#
# COMPACT_ATOMS: atom_id res chain seq x y z
N MET A 1 33.93 49.36 6.18
CA MET A 1 32.60 49.20 6.83
C MET A 1 31.76 48.40 5.85
N ALA A 2 31.29 47.17 6.06
CA ALA A 2 31.31 46.25 7.19
C ALA A 2 31.26 44.83 6.59
N GLN A 3 32.31 44.04 6.76
CA GLN A 3 32.33 42.62 6.39
C GLN A 3 33.17 41.89 7.44
N ALA A 4 32.68 41.91 8.68
CA ALA A 4 33.33 41.32 9.84
C ALA A 4 32.24 40.94 10.84
N ALA A 5 31.46 39.90 10.54
CA ALA A 5 30.57 39.21 11.50
C ALA A 5 29.92 37.93 10.91
N HIS A 6 30.64 37.12 10.14
CA HIS A 6 30.22 35.72 9.93
C HIS A 6 31.31 34.79 10.45
N HIS A 7 31.60 34.99 11.74
CA HIS A 7 32.53 34.19 12.52
C HIS A 7 31.89 32.82 12.78
N ASP A 8 32.46 31.79 12.18
CA ASP A 8 32.76 30.49 12.78
C ASP A 8 31.76 29.92 13.82
N GLU A 9 30.65 29.36 13.34
CA GLU A 9 29.99 28.24 14.02
C GLU A 9 30.23 26.93 13.24
N HIS A 10 31.47 26.72 12.78
CA HIS A 10 31.89 25.41 12.29
C HIS A 10 32.12 24.51 13.50
N GLY A 11 31.04 23.96 14.06
CA GLY A 11 31.13 22.83 14.99
C GLY A 11 32.07 21.78 14.40
N GLU A 12 33.04 21.34 15.20
CA GLU A 12 34.04 20.35 14.80
C GLU A 12 33.32 19.18 14.12
N TYR A 13 33.61 18.94 12.83
CA TYR A 13 32.94 17.87 12.09
C TYR A 13 33.44 16.53 12.63
N HIS A 14 32.65 15.89 13.49
CA HIS A 14 32.90 14.53 13.94
C HIS A 14 32.33 13.57 12.90
N HIS A 15 33.20 12.81 12.24
CA HIS A 15 32.76 11.74 11.34
C HIS A 15 31.77 10.81 12.06
N GLY A 16 30.59 10.59 11.46
CA GLY A 16 29.52 9.79 12.06
C GLY A 16 28.66 10.50 13.11
N GLY A 17 28.97 11.75 13.45
CA GLY A 17 28.16 12.60 14.33
C GLY A 17 27.06 13.38 13.61
N GLN A 18 26.93 13.21 12.29
CA GLN A 18 25.88 13.86 11.52
C GLN A 18 24.51 13.34 11.95
N GLU A 19 23.58 14.26 12.17
CA GLU A 19 22.18 13.96 12.40
C GLU A 19 21.59 13.26 11.16
N ILE A 20 20.90 12.13 11.38
CA ILE A 20 20.32 11.32 10.31
C ILE A 20 18.83 10.99 10.52
N ALA A 21 18.09 11.82 11.26
CA ALA A 21 16.69 11.51 11.54
C ALA A 21 15.86 11.53 10.26
N ASP A 22 16.06 12.54 9.41
CA ASP A 22 15.33 12.71 8.16
C ASP A 22 15.54 11.53 7.19
N GLN A 23 16.77 11.01 7.08
CA GLN A 23 17.08 9.86 6.23
C GLN A 23 16.44 8.58 6.78
N LYS A 24 16.44 8.42 8.11
CA LYS A 24 15.76 7.28 8.75
C LYS A 24 14.25 7.34 8.53
N GLU A 25 13.64 8.52 8.69
CA GLU A 25 12.21 8.71 8.46
C GLU A 25 11.84 8.46 6.99
N THR A 26 12.61 9.00 6.06
CA THR A 26 12.41 8.77 4.62
C THR A 26 12.50 7.30 4.26
N PHE A 27 13.53 6.60 4.77
CA PHE A 27 13.68 5.17 4.51
C PHE A 27 12.56 4.34 5.15
N HIS A 28 12.11 4.71 6.35
CA HIS A 28 10.95 4.09 6.98
C HIS A 28 9.69 4.27 6.12
N GLY A 29 9.44 5.49 5.62
CA GLY A 29 8.33 5.78 4.70
C GLY A 29 8.40 4.94 3.42
N PHE A 30 9.59 4.81 2.81
CA PHE A 30 9.80 3.97 1.63
C PHE A 30 9.45 2.50 1.89
N LEU A 31 9.87 1.94 3.03
CA LEU A 31 9.55 0.56 3.39
C LEU A 31 8.04 0.36 3.60
N VAL A 32 7.38 1.28 4.30
CA VAL A 32 5.93 1.23 4.50
C VAL A 32 5.19 1.28 3.16
N ALA A 33 5.56 2.21 2.27
CA ALA A 33 4.96 2.31 0.94
C ALA A 33 5.19 1.05 0.10
N THR A 34 6.37 0.46 0.19
CA THR A 34 6.72 -0.77 -0.54
C THR A 34 5.89 -1.96 -0.05
N VAL A 35 5.74 -2.14 1.27
CA VAL A 35 4.89 -3.20 1.83
C VAL A 35 3.44 -3.05 1.36
N TRP A 36 2.91 -1.83 1.39
CA TRP A 36 1.56 -1.54 0.87
C TRP A 36 1.43 -1.86 -0.62
N GLY A 37 2.36 -1.39 -1.44
CA GLY A 37 2.36 -1.62 -2.88
C GLY A 37 2.43 -3.11 -3.23
N CYS A 38 3.36 -3.84 -2.62
CA CYS A 38 3.52 -5.28 -2.86
C CYS A 38 2.28 -6.07 -2.44
N ALA A 39 1.67 -5.75 -1.30
CA ALA A 39 0.45 -6.40 -0.85
C ALA A 39 -0.71 -6.16 -1.82
N LEU A 40 -0.93 -4.91 -2.24
CA LEU A 40 -1.99 -4.56 -3.20
C LEU A 40 -1.79 -5.23 -4.57
N ILE A 41 -0.55 -5.31 -5.05
CA ILE A 41 -0.22 -6.04 -6.28
C ILE A 41 -0.55 -7.52 -6.13
N ALA A 42 -0.09 -8.17 -5.05
CA ALA A 42 -0.34 -9.59 -4.83
C ALA A 42 -1.84 -9.91 -4.74
N MET A 43 -2.60 -9.08 -4.02
CA MET A 43 -4.06 -9.19 -3.92
C MET A 43 -4.73 -9.06 -5.30
N SER A 44 -4.31 -8.07 -6.10
CA SER A 44 -4.89 -7.81 -7.43
C SER A 44 -4.56 -8.94 -8.41
N VAL A 45 -3.33 -9.43 -8.41
CA VAL A 45 -2.92 -10.58 -9.23
C VAL A 45 -3.78 -11.80 -8.88
N ALA A 46 -3.93 -12.13 -7.59
CA ALA A 46 -4.75 -13.27 -7.18
C ALA A 46 -6.21 -13.14 -7.63
N LEU A 47 -6.83 -11.96 -7.45
CA LEU A 47 -8.19 -11.68 -7.92
C LEU A 47 -8.32 -11.96 -9.42
N LEU A 48 -7.47 -11.34 -10.23
CA LEU A 48 -7.56 -11.42 -11.69
C LEU A 48 -7.21 -12.82 -12.21
N THR A 49 -6.23 -13.48 -11.60
CA THR A 49 -5.86 -14.86 -11.96
C THR A 49 -7.00 -15.81 -11.68
N LEU A 50 -7.61 -15.78 -10.49
CA LEU A 50 -8.68 -16.72 -10.16
C LEU A 50 -9.97 -16.40 -10.93
N ALA A 51 -10.29 -15.12 -11.10
CA ALA A 51 -11.50 -14.70 -11.80
C ALA A 51 -11.44 -15.00 -13.30
N PHE A 52 -10.33 -14.67 -13.97
CA PHE A 52 -10.24 -14.70 -15.43
C PHE A 52 -9.34 -15.80 -15.96
N ALA A 53 -8.13 -15.96 -15.43
CA ALA A 53 -7.17 -16.93 -15.96
C ALA A 53 -7.57 -18.38 -15.61
N MET A 54 -8.12 -18.60 -14.42
CA MET A 54 -8.58 -19.90 -13.94
C MET A 54 -10.09 -20.11 -14.08
N GLN A 55 -10.84 -19.07 -14.48
CA GLN A 55 -12.29 -19.11 -14.67
C GLN A 55 -13.08 -19.60 -13.44
N LEU A 56 -12.55 -19.42 -12.22
CA LEU A 56 -13.25 -19.77 -10.97
C LEU A 56 -14.32 -18.73 -10.60
N GLY A 57 -14.40 -17.63 -11.35
CA GLY A 57 -15.38 -16.57 -11.17
C GLY A 57 -14.90 -15.48 -10.21
N TRP A 58 -15.57 -14.34 -10.32
CA TRP A 58 -15.19 -13.09 -9.63
C TRP A 58 -15.11 -13.25 -8.11
N PHE A 59 -16.10 -13.89 -7.50
CA PHE A 59 -16.18 -14.02 -6.04
C PHE A 59 -15.15 -15.00 -5.45
N ALA A 60 -14.70 -16.00 -6.21
CA ALA A 60 -13.58 -16.85 -5.81
C ALA A 60 -12.27 -16.04 -5.76
N GLY A 61 -12.04 -15.21 -6.77
CA GLY A 61 -10.92 -14.27 -6.77
C GLY A 61 -11.02 -13.22 -5.67
N LEU A 62 -12.22 -12.70 -5.39
CA LEU A 62 -12.44 -11.73 -4.32
C LEU A 62 -12.18 -12.33 -2.94
N ALA A 63 -12.54 -13.60 -2.72
CA ALA A 63 -12.21 -14.30 -1.48
C ALA A 63 -10.69 -14.41 -1.29
N ALA A 64 -9.93 -14.73 -2.34
CA ALA A 64 -8.46 -14.77 -2.27
C ALA A 64 -7.84 -13.38 -2.06
N TYR A 65 -8.38 -12.35 -2.73
CA TYR A 65 -7.99 -10.95 -2.53
C TYR A 65 -8.08 -10.55 -1.05
N VAL A 66 -9.23 -10.87 -0.41
CA VAL A 66 -9.45 -10.60 1.02
C VAL A 66 -8.49 -11.41 1.88
N ALA A 67 -8.34 -12.71 1.62
CA ALA A 67 -7.46 -13.58 2.39
C ALA A 67 -6.01 -13.08 2.40
N ILE A 68 -5.47 -12.70 1.23
CA ILE A 68 -4.12 -12.13 1.11
C ILE A 68 -4.02 -10.80 1.86
N GLY A 69 -5.02 -9.92 1.73
CA GLY A 69 -5.04 -8.64 2.42
C GLY A 69 -5.06 -8.77 3.95
N VAL A 70 -5.80 -9.75 4.47
CA VAL A 70 -5.83 -10.10 5.90
C VAL A 70 -4.46 -10.63 6.34
N VAL A 71 -3.88 -11.58 5.61
CA VAL A 71 -2.56 -12.15 5.92
C VAL A 71 -1.49 -11.06 5.92
N ALA A 72 -1.46 -10.19 4.91
CA ALA A 72 -0.53 -9.06 4.86
C ALA A 72 -0.73 -8.10 6.05
N GLY A 73 -1.98 -7.76 6.36
CA GLY A 73 -2.30 -6.89 7.50
C GLY A 73 -1.82 -7.43 8.84
N LEU A 74 -1.94 -8.74 9.07
CA LEU A 74 -1.50 -9.40 10.29
C LEU A 74 0.02 -9.58 10.34
N VAL A 75 0.64 -10.07 9.27
CA VAL A 75 2.09 -10.36 9.21
C VAL A 75 2.91 -9.08 9.37
N PHE A 76 2.52 -8.00 8.67
CA PHE A 76 3.23 -6.72 8.72
C PHE A 76 2.69 -5.75 9.77
N ARG A 77 1.69 -6.17 10.57
CA ARG A 77 1.04 -5.35 11.61
C ARG A 77 0.62 -3.97 11.11
N LEU A 78 -0.09 -3.94 9.98
CA LEU A 78 -0.45 -2.71 9.29
C LEU A 78 -1.48 -1.88 10.10
N PRO A 79 -1.45 -0.53 9.98
CA PRO A 79 -2.29 0.35 10.78
C PRO A 79 -3.78 0.23 10.43
N GLY A 80 -4.66 0.79 11.26
CA GLY A 80 -6.12 0.76 11.07
C GLY A 80 -6.60 1.18 9.68
N VAL A 81 -5.88 2.11 9.04
CA VAL A 81 -6.18 2.56 7.66
C VAL A 81 -6.12 1.42 6.65
N TRP A 82 -5.23 0.44 6.83
CA TRP A 82 -5.14 -0.75 5.98
C TRP A 82 -6.44 -1.56 6.01
N TRP A 83 -6.97 -1.78 7.22
CA TRP A 83 -8.21 -2.53 7.42
C TRP A 83 -9.42 -1.79 6.86
N ALA A 84 -9.47 -0.46 7.04
CA ALA A 84 -10.50 0.37 6.44
C ALA A 84 -10.46 0.29 4.90
N LEU A 85 -9.26 0.36 4.31
CA LEU A 85 -9.08 0.24 2.86
C LEU A 85 -9.49 -1.15 2.36
N LEU A 86 -9.07 -2.21 3.04
CA LEU A 86 -9.43 -3.58 2.68
C LEU A 86 -10.94 -3.80 2.69
N ILE A 87 -11.64 -3.31 3.72
CA ILE A 87 -13.10 -3.42 3.81
C ILE A 87 -13.76 -2.59 2.70
N ALA A 88 -13.36 -1.34 2.53
CA ALA A 88 -13.92 -0.44 1.53
C ALA A 88 -13.73 -0.97 0.10
N SER A 89 -12.52 -1.44 -0.24
CA SER A 89 -12.23 -1.99 -1.56
C SER A 89 -12.96 -3.31 -1.79
N THR A 90 -13.08 -4.17 -0.78
CA THR A 90 -13.84 -5.42 -0.87
C THR A 90 -15.32 -5.16 -1.15
N VAL A 91 -15.92 -4.20 -0.45
CA VAL A 91 -17.33 -3.82 -0.68
C VAL A 91 -17.49 -3.25 -2.08
N LEU A 92 -16.61 -2.34 -2.51
CA LEU A 92 -16.65 -1.75 -3.84
C LEU A 92 -16.53 -2.81 -4.95
N LEU A 93 -15.56 -3.72 -4.85
CA LEU A 93 -15.33 -4.78 -5.83
C LEU A 93 -16.44 -5.85 -5.79
N GLY A 94 -16.98 -6.14 -4.61
CA GLY A 94 -18.12 -7.02 -4.43
C GLY A 94 -19.38 -6.48 -5.11
N LEU A 95 -19.69 -5.19 -4.89
CA LEU A 95 -20.79 -4.51 -5.57
C LEU A 95 -20.57 -4.46 -7.08
N GLY A 96 -19.35 -4.14 -7.54
CA GLY A 96 -19.01 -4.17 -8.96
C GLY A 96 -19.26 -5.54 -9.61
N GLY A 97 -18.93 -6.63 -8.90
CA GLY A 97 -19.19 -8.00 -9.33
C GLY A 97 -20.67 -8.36 -9.45
N ILE A 98 -21.56 -7.66 -8.74
CA ILE A 98 -23.02 -7.85 -8.83
C ILE A 98 -23.61 -6.95 -9.92
N VAL A 99 -23.23 -5.68 -9.93
CA VAL A 99 -23.82 -4.67 -10.81
C VAL A 99 -23.44 -4.90 -12.27
N ALA A 100 -22.19 -5.24 -12.56
CA ALA A 100 -21.74 -5.39 -13.95
C ALA A 100 -22.48 -6.50 -14.73
N PRO A 101 -22.68 -7.72 -14.19
CA PRO A 101 -23.51 -8.74 -14.84
C PRO A 101 -24.97 -8.33 -15.02
N LEU A 102 -25.56 -7.63 -14.04
CA LEU A 102 -26.95 -7.15 -14.15
C LEU A 102 -27.11 -6.16 -15.29
N LEU A 103 -26.18 -5.19 -15.41
CA LEU A 103 -26.20 -4.24 -16.52
C LEU A 103 -25.97 -4.94 -17.87
N ALA A 104 -25.06 -5.90 -17.93
CA ALA A 104 -24.84 -6.68 -19.15
C ALA A 104 -26.09 -7.44 -19.60
N GLY A 105 -26.85 -8.01 -18.65
CA GLY A 105 -28.11 -8.70 -18.93
C GLY A 105 -29.27 -7.78 -19.35
N LEU A 106 -29.20 -6.48 -19.06
CA LEU A 106 -30.20 -5.48 -19.50
C LEU A 106 -29.92 -4.93 -20.92
N MET A 107 -28.70 -5.14 -21.43
CA MET A 107 -28.26 -4.64 -22.75
C MET A 107 -28.30 -5.71 -23.85
N GLY A 108 -28.53 -6.99 -23.49
CA GLY A 108 -28.73 -8.10 -24.42
C GLY A 108 -30.21 -8.40 -24.61
#